data_AF-A0A4Q3J9T6-F1
#
_entry.id   AF-A0A4Q3J9T6-F1
#
_cell.length_a   1.000
_cell.length_b   1.000
_cell.length_c   1.000
_cell.angle_alpha   90.00
_cell.angle_beta   90.00
_cell.angle_gamma   90.00
#
_symmetry.space_group_name_H-M   'P 1'
#
loop_
_entity.id
_entity.type
_entity.pdbx_description
1 polymer ?
#
loop_
_entity_poly.entity_id
_entity_poly.type
_entity_poly.pdbx_seq_one_letter_code
_entity_poly.pdbx_strand_id
1 'polypeptide(L)'
;VADAADREAREQMMWAATLAGIAFGNAGVHIPHAMAYAVAGQVRDHRTDGYPDHEPMVPHGISVVVNAPSAFRFTASSCPERHLLGASLLGASVAGAGPDEAGEALAARLVGLMQACGVPNGLADLGYREGDVAALTAGTIVQSRLLANAPRPVGEPELGELFRGALTCW
;
A
#
# COMPACT_ATOMS: atom_id res chain seq x y z
N VAL A 1 3.37 -16.43 4.80
CA VAL A 1 3.54 -17.89 4.89
C VAL A 1 4.92 -18.22 4.34
N ALA A 2 5.87 -18.56 5.20
CA ALA A 2 7.25 -18.86 4.77
C ALA A 2 7.41 -20.33 4.32
N ASP A 3 6.57 -21.22 4.84
CA ASP A 3 6.50 -22.63 4.45
C ASP A 3 5.17 -22.92 3.76
N ALA A 4 5.20 -23.28 2.47
CA ALA A 4 4.00 -23.60 1.69
C ALA A 4 3.27 -24.87 2.18
N ALA A 5 3.93 -25.72 2.98
CA ALA A 5 3.35 -26.89 3.60
C ALA A 5 2.69 -26.59 4.96
N ASP A 6 2.91 -25.42 5.55
CA ASP A 6 2.26 -24.99 6.79
C ASP A 6 0.76 -24.77 6.54
N ARG A 7 -0.04 -25.78 6.90
CA ARG A 7 -1.48 -25.79 6.65
C ARG A 7 -2.21 -24.76 7.51
N GLU A 8 -1.78 -24.57 8.76
CA GLU A 8 -2.42 -23.63 9.68
C GLU A 8 -2.22 -22.20 9.18
N ALA A 9 -0.98 -21.82 8.85
CA ALA A 9 -0.69 -20.49 8.32
C ALA A 9 -1.43 -20.21 7.01
N ARG A 10 -1.56 -21.21 6.13
CA ARG A 10 -2.32 -21.08 4.88
C ARG A 10 -3.81 -20.92 5.12
N GLU A 11 -4.39 -21.72 6.01
CA GLU A 11 -5.81 -21.62 6.35
C GLU A 11 -6.14 -20.25 6.95
N GLN A 12 -5.34 -19.79 7.90
CA GLN A 12 -5.53 -18.46 8.51
C GLN A 12 -5.37 -17.33 7.49
N MET A 13 -4.43 -17.41 6.55
CA MET A 13 -4.30 -16.42 5.47
C MET A 13 -5.48 -16.43 4.51
N MET A 14 -5.98 -17.61 4.12
CA MET A 14 -7.18 -17.72 3.28
C MET A 14 -8.40 -17.13 3.98
N TRP A 15 -8.54 -17.39 5.28
CA TRP A 15 -9.62 -16.85 6.08
C TRP A 15 -9.52 -15.32 6.21
N ALA A 16 -8.34 -14.79 6.53
CA ALA A 16 -8.08 -13.36 6.59
C ALA A 16 -8.39 -12.66 5.26
N ALA A 17 -7.95 -13.23 4.12
CA ALA A 17 -8.26 -12.70 2.80
C ALA A 17 -9.76 -12.70 2.49
N THR A 18 -10.48 -13.75 2.92
CA THR A 18 -11.94 -13.84 2.77
C THR A 18 -12.65 -12.75 3.58
N LEU A 19 -12.27 -12.57 4.84
CA LEU A 19 -12.82 -11.52 5.70
C LEU A 19 -12.52 -10.12 5.14
N ALA A 20 -11.31 -9.88 4.64
CA ALA A 20 -10.95 -8.63 3.99
C ALA A 20 -11.83 -8.37 2.77
N GLY A 21 -12.06 -9.38 1.93
CA GLY A 21 -12.96 -9.30 0.76
C GLY A 21 -14.39 -8.93 1.13
N ILE A 22 -14.93 -9.50 2.21
CA ILE A 22 -16.27 -9.13 2.73
C ILE A 22 -16.26 -7.67 3.20
N ALA A 23 -15.23 -7.24 3.93
CA ALA A 23 -15.12 -5.89 4.46
C ALA A 23 -15.04 -4.83 3.34
N PHE A 24 -14.02 -4.89 2.48
CA PHE A 24 -13.85 -3.89 1.43
C PHE A 24 -14.86 -4.04 0.28
N GLY A 25 -15.48 -5.21 0.13
CA GLY A 25 -16.60 -5.39 -0.80
C GLY A 25 -17.80 -4.50 -0.48
N ASN A 26 -17.95 -4.08 0.80
CA ASN A 26 -18.98 -3.16 1.25
C ASN A 26 -18.45 -1.74 1.50
N ALA A 27 -17.28 -1.61 2.12
CA ALA A 27 -16.70 -0.31 2.48
C ALA A 27 -15.89 0.37 1.36
N GLY A 28 -15.54 -0.39 0.32
CA GLY A 28 -14.60 0.04 -0.70
C GLY A 28 -13.15 0.11 -0.22
N VAL A 29 -12.29 0.60 -1.10
CA VAL A 29 -10.85 0.86 -0.88
C VAL A 29 -10.54 2.29 -1.33
N HIS A 30 -9.35 2.80 -1.05
CA HIS A 30 -8.97 4.19 -1.34
C HIS A 30 -7.56 4.32 -1.94
N ILE A 31 -6.84 5.40 -1.59
CA ILE A 31 -5.53 5.85 -2.08
C ILE A 31 -4.57 4.73 -2.57
N PRO A 32 -4.17 3.69 -1.79
CA PRO A 32 -3.22 2.71 -2.28
C PRO A 32 -3.71 1.96 -3.53
N HIS A 33 -5.01 1.64 -3.58
CA HIS A 33 -5.60 1.00 -4.76
C HIS A 33 -5.74 1.96 -5.93
N ALA A 34 -6.02 3.25 -5.69
CA ALA A 34 -6.06 4.26 -6.74
C ALA A 34 -4.69 4.40 -7.42
N MET A 35 -3.63 4.56 -6.62
CA MET A 35 -2.26 4.70 -7.10
C MET A 35 -1.77 3.44 -7.84
N ALA A 36 -2.21 2.26 -7.41
CA ALA A 36 -1.84 0.97 -7.98
C ALA A 36 -2.16 0.86 -9.49
N TYR A 37 -3.21 1.54 -9.99
CA TYR A 37 -3.54 1.53 -11.42
C TYR A 37 -2.47 2.22 -12.27
N ALA A 38 -1.96 3.38 -11.82
CA ALA A 38 -0.89 4.08 -12.53
C ALA A 38 0.43 3.29 -12.45
N VAL A 39 0.74 2.72 -11.28
CA VAL A 39 1.93 1.88 -11.08
C VAL A 39 1.90 0.60 -11.92
N ALA A 40 0.76 -0.08 -12.02
CA ALA A 40 0.68 -1.27 -12.88
C ALA A 40 0.64 -0.89 -14.37
N GLY A 41 -0.11 0.16 -14.73
CA GLY A 41 -0.35 0.53 -16.13
C GLY A 41 0.79 1.28 -16.82
N GLN A 42 1.72 1.87 -16.06
CA GLN A 42 2.85 2.64 -16.60
C GLN A 42 4.20 1.95 -16.36
N VAL A 43 4.20 0.66 -16.00
CA VAL A 43 5.44 -0.11 -15.82
C VAL A 43 6.18 -0.24 -17.14
N ARG A 44 7.52 -0.10 -17.12
CA ARG A 44 8.36 -0.10 -18.32
C ARG A 44 9.11 -1.41 -18.50
N ASP A 45 9.79 -1.85 -17.45
CA ASP A 45 10.80 -2.92 -17.52
C ASP A 45 10.74 -3.91 -16.36
N HIS A 46 10.10 -3.56 -15.24
CA HIS A 46 9.98 -4.45 -14.09
C HIS A 46 9.27 -5.77 -14.42
N ARG A 47 9.83 -6.86 -13.89
CA ARG A 47 9.28 -8.21 -13.89
C ARG A 47 9.40 -8.75 -12.48
N THR A 48 8.34 -9.39 -12.01
CA THR A 48 8.33 -9.99 -10.68
C THR A 48 8.67 -11.48 -10.78
N ASP A 49 9.65 -11.91 -10.00
CA ASP A 49 10.03 -13.32 -9.92
C ASP A 49 8.84 -14.21 -9.54
N GLY A 50 8.71 -15.36 -10.22
CA GLY A 50 7.59 -16.28 -10.01
C GLY A 50 6.28 -15.90 -10.73
N TYR A 51 6.27 -14.81 -11.50
CA TYR A 51 5.17 -14.42 -12.41
C TYR A 51 5.56 -14.63 -13.88
N PRO A 52 4.58 -14.66 -14.81
CA PRO A 52 4.87 -14.71 -16.24
C PRO A 52 5.79 -13.56 -16.68
N ASP A 53 6.79 -13.84 -17.50
CA ASP A 53 7.91 -12.93 -17.82
C ASP A 53 7.88 -12.38 -19.26
N HIS A 54 6.89 -12.78 -20.06
CA HIS A 54 6.73 -12.42 -21.47
C HIS A 54 6.54 -10.90 -21.70
N GLU A 55 6.05 -10.16 -20.70
CA GLU A 55 5.91 -8.71 -20.73
C GLU A 55 6.24 -8.08 -19.37
N PRO A 56 6.64 -6.80 -19.33
CA PRO A 56 6.81 -6.09 -18.06
C PRO A 56 5.47 -6.03 -17.31
N MET A 57 5.48 -6.38 -16.03
CA MET A 57 4.29 -6.27 -15.19
C MET A 57 4.63 -6.10 -13.71
N VAL A 58 3.74 -5.43 -12.98
CA VAL A 58 3.72 -5.40 -11.51
C VAL A 58 2.44 -6.08 -11.04
N PRO A 59 2.51 -7.21 -10.29
CA PRO A 59 1.36 -7.84 -9.69
C PRO A 59 0.57 -6.85 -8.83
N HIS A 60 -0.76 -6.90 -8.90
CA HIS A 60 -1.63 -5.94 -8.22
C HIS A 60 -1.33 -5.79 -6.72
N GLY A 61 -1.07 -6.89 -6.01
CA GLY A 61 -0.72 -6.84 -4.59
C GLY A 61 0.55 -6.01 -4.32
N ILE A 62 1.57 -6.13 -5.18
CA ILE A 62 2.80 -5.35 -5.09
C ILE A 62 2.51 -3.88 -5.42
N SER A 63 1.79 -3.59 -6.50
CA SER A 63 1.48 -2.20 -6.88
C SER A 63 0.60 -1.48 -5.86
N VAL A 64 -0.22 -2.18 -5.08
CA VAL A 64 -0.96 -1.60 -3.95
C VAL A 64 -0.05 -1.35 -2.75
N VAL A 65 0.68 -2.38 -2.30
CA VAL A 65 1.35 -2.33 -0.99
C VAL A 65 2.53 -1.36 -0.96
N VAL A 66 3.26 -1.17 -2.08
CA VAL A 66 4.39 -0.21 -2.14
C VAL A 66 3.96 1.25 -1.93
N ASN A 67 2.68 1.56 -2.15
CA ASN A 67 2.13 2.91 -1.93
C ASN A 67 1.51 3.09 -0.53
N ALA A 68 1.22 1.98 0.17
CA ALA A 68 0.42 1.99 1.38
C ALA A 68 1.09 2.71 2.58
N PRO A 69 2.41 2.59 2.84
CA PRO A 69 3.06 3.34 3.92
C PRO A 69 2.89 4.86 3.78
N SER A 70 3.12 5.38 2.57
CA SER A 70 2.94 6.80 2.26
C SER A 70 1.49 7.26 2.46
N ALA A 71 0.53 6.47 1.97
CA ALA A 71 -0.90 6.74 2.17
C ALA A 71 -1.32 6.75 3.64
N PHE A 72 -0.84 5.80 4.45
CA PHE A 72 -1.20 5.71 5.87
C PHE A 72 -0.63 6.85 6.70
N ARG A 73 0.58 7.33 6.39
CA ARG A 73 1.13 8.56 6.98
C ARG A 73 0.22 9.76 6.69
N PHE A 74 -0.26 9.88 5.46
CA PHE A 74 -1.14 10.98 5.05
C PHE A 74 -2.54 10.91 5.67
N THR A 75 -3.14 9.72 5.76
CA THR A 75 -4.51 9.54 6.27
C THR A 75 -4.61 9.53 7.80
N ALA A 76 -3.49 9.39 8.51
CA ALA A 76 -3.48 9.27 9.96
C ALA A 76 -4.17 10.43 10.68
N SER A 77 -3.95 11.67 10.23
CA SER A 77 -4.56 12.85 10.86
C SER A 77 -6.09 12.88 10.79
N SER A 78 -6.71 12.10 9.89
CA SER A 78 -8.17 11.99 9.80
C SER A 78 -8.77 11.02 10.80
N CYS A 79 -8.06 9.93 11.12
CA CYS A 79 -8.54 8.85 11.99
C CYS A 79 -7.37 8.20 12.75
N PRO A 80 -6.67 8.92 13.64
CA PRO A 80 -5.45 8.43 14.30
C PRO A 80 -5.73 7.19 15.15
N GLU A 81 -6.87 7.14 15.84
CA GLU A 81 -7.29 5.99 16.64
C GLU A 81 -7.46 4.72 15.81
N ARG A 82 -7.96 4.83 14.57
CA ARG A 82 -8.08 3.69 13.65
C ARG A 82 -6.72 3.21 13.15
N HIS A 83 -5.76 4.11 12.96
CA HIS A 83 -4.40 3.75 12.54
C HIS A 83 -3.65 3.04 13.67
N LEU A 84 -3.73 3.55 14.90
CA LEU A 84 -3.14 2.89 16.09
C LEU A 84 -3.77 1.52 16.35
N LEU A 85 -5.09 1.39 16.19
CA LEU A 85 -5.77 0.10 16.29
C LEU A 85 -5.26 -0.87 15.21
N GLY A 86 -5.16 -0.43 13.95
CA GLY A 86 -4.62 -1.24 12.87
C GLY A 86 -3.19 -1.69 13.12
N ALA A 87 -2.33 -0.79 13.61
CA ALA A 87 -0.94 -1.10 13.95
C ALA A 87 -0.86 -2.16 15.06
N SER A 88 -1.68 -2.01 16.12
CA SER A 88 -1.78 -2.97 17.22
C SER A 88 -2.25 -4.34 16.75
N LEU A 89 -3.29 -4.41 15.91
CA LEU A 89 -3.81 -5.67 15.36
C LEU A 89 -2.78 -6.37 14.45
N LEU A 90 -1.87 -5.62 13.83
CA LEU A 90 -0.75 -6.15 13.06
C LEU A 90 0.46 -6.52 13.95
N GLY A 91 0.38 -6.31 15.27
CA GLY A 91 1.40 -6.68 16.24
C GLY A 91 2.41 -5.58 16.57
N ALA A 92 2.13 -4.32 16.26
CA ALA A 92 2.95 -3.20 16.73
C ALA A 92 2.68 -2.88 18.20
N SER A 93 3.73 -2.52 18.95
CA SER A 93 3.56 -1.91 20.27
C SER A 93 3.19 -0.44 20.10
N VAL A 94 1.95 -0.09 20.46
CA VAL A 94 1.43 1.29 20.38
C VAL A 94 1.19 1.92 21.75
N ALA A 95 1.69 1.28 22.82
CA ALA A 95 1.55 1.80 24.18
C ALA A 95 2.28 3.15 24.31
N GLY A 96 1.54 4.19 24.67
CA GLY A 96 2.07 5.55 24.81
C GLY A 96 2.14 6.36 23.51
N ALA A 97 1.77 5.77 22.37
CA ALA A 97 1.73 6.49 21.09
C ALA A 97 0.56 7.49 21.08
N GLY A 98 0.86 8.74 20.73
CA GLY A 98 -0.11 9.81 20.52
C GLY A 98 -0.70 9.83 19.11
N PRO A 99 -1.72 10.68 18.87
CA PRO A 99 -2.32 10.84 17.54
C PRO A 99 -1.33 11.17 16.42
N ASP A 100 -0.31 11.98 16.71
CA ASP A 100 0.70 12.40 15.74
C ASP A 100 1.64 11.26 15.31
N GLU A 101 1.75 10.21 16.11
CA GLU A 101 2.59 9.04 15.83
C GLU A 101 1.81 7.93 15.10
N ALA A 102 0.50 8.07 14.98
CA ALA A 102 -0.39 7.02 14.48
C ALA A 102 -0.06 6.59 13.04
N GLY A 103 0.29 7.55 12.17
CA GLY A 103 0.66 7.28 10.80
C GLY A 103 1.94 6.47 10.69
N GLU A 104 2.97 6.88 11.42
CA GLU A 104 4.25 6.16 11.42
C GLU A 104 4.14 4.79 12.09
N ALA A 105 3.37 4.67 13.18
CA ALA A 105 3.16 3.39 13.85
C ALA A 105 2.59 2.31 12.90
N LEU A 106 1.58 2.67 12.10
CA LEU A 106 1.00 1.74 11.12
C LEU A 106 1.92 1.54 9.91
N ALA A 107 2.49 2.63 9.36
CA ALA A 107 3.36 2.57 8.20
C ALA A 107 4.62 1.73 8.46
N ALA A 108 5.32 1.98 9.57
CA ALA A 108 6.51 1.23 9.96
C ALA A 108 6.20 -0.25 10.20
N ARG A 109 5.03 -0.56 10.81
CA ARG A 109 4.63 -1.95 11.01
C ARG A 109 4.39 -2.66 9.68
N LEU A 110 3.72 -1.98 8.74
CA LEU A 110 3.49 -2.51 7.40
C LEU A 110 4.82 -2.72 6.65
N VAL A 111 5.75 -1.76 6.74
CA VAL A 111 7.09 -1.87 6.16
C VAL A 111 7.84 -3.10 6.69
N GLY A 112 7.77 -3.38 8.00
CA GLY A 112 8.36 -4.60 8.55
C GLY A 112 7.75 -5.88 7.98
N LEU A 113 6.44 -5.91 7.73
CA LEU A 113 5.77 -7.04 7.06
C LEU A 113 6.16 -7.13 5.58
N MET A 114 6.30 -6.01 4.89
CA MET A 114 6.77 -5.94 3.49
C MET A 114 8.17 -6.54 3.36
N GLN A 115 9.10 -6.14 4.23
CA GLN A 115 10.46 -6.69 4.29
C GLN A 115 10.45 -8.20 4.54
N ALA A 116 9.66 -8.66 5.53
CA ALA A 116 9.55 -10.09 5.85
C ALA A 116 8.96 -10.93 4.70
N CYS A 117 8.18 -10.31 3.82
CA CYS A 117 7.56 -10.96 2.66
C CYS A 117 8.37 -10.79 1.35
N GLY A 118 9.53 -10.13 1.38
CA GLY A 118 10.34 -9.90 0.17
C GLY A 118 9.70 -8.94 -0.84
N VAL A 119 8.88 -8.00 -0.36
CA VAL A 119 8.28 -6.96 -1.21
C VAL A 119 9.36 -5.94 -1.62
N PRO A 120 9.31 -5.40 -2.86
CA PRO A 120 10.19 -4.31 -3.31
C PRO A 120 10.18 -3.08 -2.38
N ASN A 121 11.32 -2.39 -2.24
CA ASN A 121 11.48 -1.19 -1.43
C ASN A 121 10.90 0.06 -2.11
N GLY A 122 9.57 0.08 -2.23
CA GLY A 122 8.87 1.18 -2.87
C GLY A 122 8.97 1.18 -4.38
N LEU A 123 8.57 2.30 -4.99
CA LEU A 123 8.47 2.45 -6.43
C LEU A 123 9.84 2.48 -7.13
N ALA A 124 10.91 2.83 -6.43
CA ALA A 124 12.26 2.85 -7.00
C ALA A 124 12.73 1.46 -7.45
N ASP A 125 12.41 0.42 -6.67
CA ASP A 125 12.71 -0.97 -7.00
C ASP A 125 11.81 -1.52 -8.13
N LEU A 126 10.71 -0.83 -8.43
CA LEU A 126 9.85 -1.09 -9.59
C LEU A 126 10.29 -0.31 -10.85
N GLY A 127 11.40 0.45 -10.78
CA GLY A 127 11.93 1.20 -11.92
C GLY A 127 11.38 2.62 -12.08
N TYR A 128 10.63 3.14 -11.10
CA TYR A 128 10.18 4.53 -11.09
C TYR A 128 11.20 5.47 -10.45
N ARG A 129 11.18 6.73 -10.83
CA ARG A 129 12.03 7.80 -10.32
C ARG A 129 11.19 9.04 -10.06
N GLU A 130 11.78 10.05 -9.43
CA GLU A 130 11.15 11.36 -9.20
C GLU A 130 10.54 11.96 -10.49
N GLY A 131 11.22 11.79 -11.63
CA GLY A 131 10.73 12.26 -12.92
C GLY A 131 9.41 11.62 -13.39
N ASP A 132 9.03 10.47 -12.84
CA ASP A 132 7.79 9.78 -13.20
C ASP A 132 6.60 10.21 -12.33
N VAL A 133 6.82 10.93 -11.22
CA VAL A 133 5.77 11.32 -10.24
C VAL A 133 4.63 12.09 -10.89
N ALA A 134 4.92 13.00 -11.82
CA ALA A 134 3.90 13.76 -12.53
C ALA A 134 3.01 12.86 -13.41
N ALA A 135 3.61 11.91 -14.12
CA ALA A 135 2.88 10.96 -14.97
C ALA A 135 2.04 9.98 -14.13
N LEU A 136 2.58 9.50 -13.00
CA LEU A 136 1.87 8.66 -12.05
C LEU A 136 0.69 9.38 -11.41
N THR A 137 0.87 10.65 -11.04
CA THR A 137 -0.18 11.53 -10.51
C THR A 137 -1.32 11.71 -11.51
N ALA A 138 -0.99 12.08 -12.76
CA ALA A 138 -1.98 12.22 -13.83
C ALA A 138 -2.70 10.90 -14.15
N GLY A 139 -1.99 9.76 -14.08
CA GLY A 139 -2.59 8.43 -14.24
C GLY A 139 -3.51 8.02 -13.08
N THR A 140 -3.34 8.63 -11.91
CA THR A 140 -4.09 8.28 -10.69
C THR A 140 -5.31 9.16 -10.48
N ILE A 141 -5.27 10.45 -10.84
CA ILE A 141 -6.36 11.40 -10.57
C ILE A 141 -7.69 10.99 -11.23
N VAL A 142 -7.62 10.21 -12.32
CA VAL A 142 -8.81 9.66 -13.01
C VAL A 142 -9.54 8.59 -12.19
N GLN A 143 -8.92 8.03 -11.15
CA GLN A 143 -9.51 7.03 -10.25
C GLN A 143 -10.42 7.68 -9.18
N SER A 144 -11.30 8.58 -9.62
CA SER A 144 -12.09 9.50 -8.78
C SER A 144 -12.92 8.77 -7.72
N ARG A 145 -13.52 7.62 -8.04
CA ARG A 145 -14.31 6.83 -7.09
C ARG A 145 -13.49 6.34 -5.88
N LEU A 146 -12.25 5.92 -6.12
CA LEU A 146 -11.36 5.42 -5.06
C LEU A 146 -10.80 6.57 -4.24
N LEU A 147 -10.43 7.68 -4.90
CA LEU A 147 -9.94 8.88 -4.23
C LEU A 147 -11.03 9.52 -3.35
N ALA A 148 -12.28 9.55 -3.81
CA ALA A 148 -13.42 10.05 -3.05
C ALA A 148 -13.74 9.22 -1.78
N ASN A 149 -13.25 7.98 -1.70
CA ASN A 149 -13.42 7.12 -0.52
C ASN A 149 -12.35 7.36 0.55
N ALA A 150 -11.35 8.20 0.29
CA ALA A 150 -10.33 8.56 1.28
C ALA A 150 -10.94 9.38 2.43
N PRO A 151 -10.44 9.26 3.67
CA PRO A 151 -10.97 9.97 4.85
C PRO A 151 -10.58 11.46 4.88
N ARG A 152 -9.96 11.97 3.82
CA ARG A 152 -9.66 13.39 3.58
C ARG A 152 -9.51 13.64 2.08
N PRO A 153 -9.70 14.89 1.61
CA PRO A 153 -9.53 15.22 0.20
C PRO A 153 -8.14 14.86 -0.33
N VAL A 154 -8.10 14.39 -1.59
CA VAL A 154 -6.87 14.02 -2.31
C VAL A 154 -6.95 14.60 -3.71
N GLY A 155 -6.07 15.57 -4.02
CA GLY A 155 -5.88 16.12 -5.34
C GLY A 155 -4.51 15.77 -5.92
N GLU A 156 -4.16 16.39 -7.05
CA GLU A 156 -2.84 16.23 -7.66
C GLU A 156 -1.67 16.61 -6.72
N PRO A 157 -1.74 17.70 -5.92
CA PRO A 157 -0.65 18.03 -4.99
C PRO A 157 -0.40 16.92 -3.97
N GLU A 158 -1.48 16.41 -3.35
CA GLU A 158 -1.36 15.31 -2.37
C GLU A 158 -0.86 14.03 -3.04
N LEU A 159 -1.34 13.69 -4.23
CA LEU A 159 -0.86 12.52 -4.98
C LEU A 159 0.62 12.63 -5.32
N GLY A 160 1.10 13.82 -5.69
CA GLY A 160 2.52 14.06 -5.92
C GLY A 160 3.36 13.74 -4.69
N GLU A 161 2.98 14.27 -3.52
CA GLU A 161 3.67 13.96 -2.26
C GLU A 161 3.56 12.48 -1.89
N LEU A 162 2.40 11.86 -2.11
CA LEU A 162 2.19 10.44 -1.85
C LEU A 162 3.12 9.56 -2.69
N PHE A 163 3.28 9.87 -3.98
CA PHE A 163 4.20 9.15 -4.87
C PHE A 163 5.66 9.38 -4.47
N ARG A 164 6.06 10.60 -4.11
CA ARG A 164 7.42 10.86 -3.60
C ARG A 164 7.71 10.08 -2.32
N GLY A 165 6.77 10.08 -1.38
CA GLY A 165 6.85 9.31 -0.15
C GLY A 165 6.79 7.78 -0.35
N ALA A 166 6.41 7.32 -1.54
CA ALA A 166 6.39 5.90 -1.91
C ALA A 166 7.59 5.48 -2.77
N LEU A 167 8.46 6.41 -3.19
CA LEU A 167 9.67 6.06 -3.95
C LEU A 167 10.58 5.10 -3.17
N THR A 168 10.72 5.31 -1.86
CA THR A 168 11.51 4.48 -0.96
C THR A 168 10.77 4.32 0.36
N CYS A 169 10.64 3.07 0.83
CA CYS A 169 9.89 2.73 2.04
C CYS A 169 10.78 2.49 3.26
N TRP A 170 12.05 2.08 3.06
CA TRP A 170 13.06 1.85 4.11
C TRP A 170 14.50 2.06 3.61
#